data_AF-A0A964WZ60-F1
#
_entry.id   AF-A0A964WZ60-F1
#
_cell.length_a   1.000
_cell.length_b   1.000
_cell.length_c   1.000
_cell.angle_alpha   90.00
_cell.angle_beta   90.00
_cell.angle_gamma   90.00
#
_symmetry.space_group_name_H-M   'P 1'
#
loop_
_entity.id
_entity.type
_entity.pdbx_description
1 polymer ?
#
loop_
_entity_poly.entity_id
_entity_poly.type
_entity_poly.pdbx_seq_one_letter_code
_entity_poly.pdbx_strand_id
1 'polypeptide(L)'
;MEKQSTNGRTKKGTGSYSNITVKKETATRFRSYSKKFNKSHSEVLDGMIQYFKENNLDPFGEGAKIILDSIKKLERQMMKKFDRLIAIIKNMEKTSIRPTYEMMLILYEAYVKDGRKPKPEPVKLQEERMDFLEPRNTVPKTEEDRMLKEFESYKKHCNEILNNVEKVEPMMGKPYLKIKMGIGDFESLKYQLR
;
A
#
# COMPACT_ATOMS: atom_id res chain seq x y z
N MET A 1 10.85 -43.50 20.37
CA MET A 1 10.62 -42.04 20.28
C MET A 1 10.91 -41.62 18.86
N GLU A 2 9.88 -41.23 18.10
CA GLU A 2 9.86 -40.10 17.14
C GLU A 2 8.68 -40.23 16.18
N LYS A 3 7.59 -39.64 16.68
CA LYS A 3 6.47 -38.94 16.05
C LYS A 3 6.32 -39.07 14.52
N GLN A 4 5.26 -39.81 14.16
CA GLN A 4 4.55 -39.70 12.91
C GLN A 4 4.08 -38.25 12.69
N SER A 5 4.42 -37.67 11.54
CA SER A 5 3.92 -36.37 11.12
C SER A 5 2.53 -36.52 10.49
N THR A 6 1.49 -36.34 11.29
CA THR A 6 0.12 -36.14 10.79
C THR A 6 0.00 -34.70 10.33
N ASN A 7 0.24 -34.45 9.03
CA ASN A 7 0.00 -33.13 8.47
C ASN A 7 -1.51 -32.96 8.25
N GLY A 8 -2.16 -32.39 9.26
CA GLY A 8 -3.57 -32.07 9.29
C GLY A 8 -3.89 -31.01 8.25
N ARG A 9 -4.33 -31.46 7.07
CA ARG A 9 -5.19 -30.65 6.20
C ARG A 9 -6.45 -30.37 7.01
N THR A 10 -6.60 -29.15 7.51
CA THR A 10 -7.87 -28.63 8.00
C THR A 10 -8.83 -28.58 6.81
N LYS A 11 -9.51 -29.70 6.57
CA LYS A 11 -10.77 -29.71 5.82
C LYS A 11 -11.62 -28.62 6.47
N LYS A 12 -11.94 -27.57 5.71
CA LYS A 12 -13.08 -26.69 6.00
C LYS A 12 -14.26 -27.62 6.20
N GLY A 13 -14.60 -27.87 7.46
CA GLY A 13 -15.63 -28.83 7.82
C GLY A 13 -16.90 -28.40 7.10
N THR A 14 -17.47 -29.31 6.33
CA THR A 14 -18.89 -29.31 5.99
C THR A 14 -19.65 -29.12 7.31
N GLY A 15 -20.11 -27.89 7.54
CA GLY A 15 -20.53 -27.43 8.85
C GLY A 15 -21.75 -28.19 9.35
N SER A 16 -21.54 -29.06 10.33
CA SER A 16 -22.65 -29.62 11.10
C SER A 16 -23.28 -28.49 11.90
N TYR A 17 -24.55 -28.20 11.66
CA TYR A 17 -25.29 -27.24 12.48
C TYR A 17 -25.47 -27.80 13.89
N SER A 18 -25.33 -26.94 14.89
CA SER A 18 -25.59 -27.25 16.28
C SER A 18 -26.78 -26.43 16.78
N ASN A 19 -27.65 -27.06 17.56
CA ASN A 19 -28.81 -26.38 18.13
C ASN A 19 -28.42 -25.69 19.43
N ILE A 20 -28.68 -24.38 19.52
CA ILE A 20 -28.52 -23.60 20.74
C ILE A 20 -29.89 -23.05 21.13
N THR A 21 -30.28 -23.25 22.39
CA THR A 21 -31.51 -22.68 22.94
C THR A 21 -31.21 -21.28 23.49
N VAL A 22 -32.02 -20.31 23.06
CA VAL A 22 -31.87 -18.90 23.46
C VAL A 22 -33.23 -18.39 23.94
N LYS A 23 -33.24 -17.50 24.93
CA LYS A 23 -34.49 -16.84 25.40
C LYS A 23 -35.23 -16.21 24.22
N LYS A 24 -36.56 -16.33 24.23
CA LYS A 24 -37.44 -15.87 23.13
C LYS A 24 -37.18 -14.41 22.76
N GLU A 25 -37.06 -13.54 23.75
CA GLU A 25 -36.80 -12.10 23.53
C GLU A 25 -35.45 -11.85 22.84
N THR A 26 -34.38 -12.49 23.32
CA THR A 26 -33.05 -12.40 22.74
C THR A 26 -33.03 -12.92 21.31
N ALA A 27 -33.70 -14.05 21.05
CA ALA A 27 -33.83 -14.60 19.70
C ALA A 27 -34.55 -13.64 18.75
N THR A 28 -35.62 -12.98 19.19
CA THR A 28 -36.33 -11.97 18.39
C THR A 28 -35.44 -10.77 18.07
N ARG A 29 -34.71 -10.23 19.06
CA ARG A 29 -33.76 -9.13 18.84
C ARG A 29 -32.66 -9.52 17.86
N PHE A 30 -32.06 -10.70 18.04
CA PHE A 30 -31.00 -11.19 17.17
C PHE A 30 -31.50 -11.43 15.74
N ARG A 31 -32.72 -11.93 15.56
CA ARG A 31 -33.33 -12.09 14.23
C ARG A 31 -33.50 -10.76 13.51
N SER A 32 -34.05 -9.75 14.19
CA SER A 32 -34.19 -8.41 13.64
C SER A 32 -32.84 -7.75 13.32
N TYR A 33 -31.83 -7.98 14.16
CA TYR A 33 -30.47 -7.51 13.90
C TYR A 33 -29.84 -8.18 12.68
N SER A 34 -29.93 -9.51 12.58
CA SER A 34 -29.38 -10.28 11.46
C SER A 34 -29.99 -9.85 10.11
N LYS A 35 -31.28 -9.49 10.09
CA LYS A 35 -31.96 -8.96 8.89
C LYS A 35 -31.29 -7.70 8.34
N LYS A 36 -30.68 -6.85 9.18
CA LYS A 36 -29.99 -5.63 8.73
C LYS A 36 -28.80 -5.91 7.82
N PHE A 37 -28.15 -7.06 8.00
CA PHE A 37 -26.95 -7.44 7.24
C PHE A 37 -27.28 -8.37 6.07
N ASN A 38 -28.53 -8.84 5.96
CA ASN A 38 -28.95 -9.81 4.96
C ASN A 38 -28.07 -11.08 4.94
N LYS A 39 -27.66 -11.54 6.13
CA LYS A 39 -26.80 -12.72 6.36
C LYS A 39 -27.50 -13.77 7.20
N SER A 40 -27.00 -15.01 7.16
CA SER A 40 -27.51 -16.09 7.99
C SER A 40 -27.23 -15.83 9.47
N HIS A 41 -28.08 -16.36 10.36
CA HIS A 41 -27.90 -16.22 11.81
C HIS A 41 -26.55 -16.74 12.29
N SER A 42 -26.06 -17.83 11.69
CA SER A 42 -24.75 -18.40 12.00
C SER A 42 -23.61 -17.47 11.61
N GLU A 43 -23.65 -16.87 10.41
CA GLU A 43 -22.63 -15.91 9.96
C GLU A 43 -22.62 -14.63 10.79
N VAL A 44 -23.78 -14.11 11.17
CA VAL A 44 -23.86 -12.91 12.00
C VAL A 44 -23.31 -13.19 13.40
N LEU A 45 -23.63 -14.34 13.98
CA LEU A 45 -23.11 -14.74 15.28
C LEU A 45 -21.59 -14.94 15.25
N ASP A 46 -21.08 -15.60 14.21
CA ASP A 46 -19.65 -15.79 14.01
C ASP A 46 -18.92 -14.45 13.85
N GLY A 47 -19.47 -13.55 13.02
CA GLY A 47 -18.95 -12.20 12.85
C GLY A 47 -18.95 -11.39 14.15
N MET A 48 -19.97 -11.52 15.00
CA MET A 48 -19.99 -10.90 16.33
C MET A 48 -18.86 -11.44 17.21
N ILE A 49 -18.69 -12.77 17.27
CA ILE A 49 -17.63 -13.40 18.07
C ILE A 49 -16.24 -12.95 17.59
N GLN A 50 -16.04 -12.95 16.27
CA GLN A 50 -14.78 -12.51 15.67
C GLN A 50 -14.50 -11.04 15.98
N TYR A 51 -15.50 -10.17 15.87
CA TYR A 51 -15.37 -8.75 16.21
C TYR A 51 -14.98 -8.53 17.68
N PHE A 52 -15.62 -9.24 18.62
CA PHE A 52 -15.26 -9.14 20.04
C PHE A 52 -13.83 -9.62 20.30
N LYS A 53 -13.40 -10.70 19.64
CA LYS A 53 -12.03 -11.23 19.76
C LYS A 53 -10.98 -10.31 19.17
N GLU A 54 -11.18 -9.83 17.94
CA GLU A 54 -10.21 -8.98 17.24
C GLU A 54 -10.01 -7.63 17.93
N ASN A 55 -11.05 -7.10 18.57
CA ASN A 55 -11.01 -5.82 19.26
C ASN A 55 -10.78 -5.97 20.78
N ASN A 56 -10.53 -7.17 21.29
CA ASN A 56 -10.41 -7.49 22.72
C ASN A 56 -11.54 -6.88 23.57
N LEU A 57 -12.78 -6.96 23.07
CA LEU A 57 -13.95 -6.37 23.71
C LEU A 57 -14.69 -7.41 24.53
N ASP A 58 -14.91 -7.08 25.81
CA ASP A 58 -15.74 -7.87 26.70
C ASP A 58 -17.23 -7.48 26.51
N PRO A 59 -18.11 -8.39 26.06
CA PRO A 59 -19.54 -8.12 25.91
C PRO A 59 -20.27 -7.90 27.25
N PHE A 60 -19.67 -8.30 28.37
CA PHE A 60 -20.23 -8.11 29.72
C PHE A 60 -19.40 -7.14 30.57
N GLY A 61 -18.23 -6.71 30.09
CA GLY A 61 -17.30 -5.86 30.81
C GLY A 61 -17.30 -4.39 30.38
N GLU A 62 -16.40 -3.60 30.96
CA GLU A 62 -16.22 -2.18 30.65
C GLU A 62 -15.63 -1.91 29.24
N GLY A 63 -15.46 -2.93 28.39
CA GLY A 63 -14.79 -2.78 27.08
C GLY A 63 -15.36 -1.65 26.21
N ALA A 64 -16.70 -1.52 26.17
CA ALA A 64 -17.35 -0.42 25.45
C ALA A 64 -17.08 0.96 26.09
N LYS A 65 -16.96 1.03 27.41
CA LYS A 65 -16.63 2.25 28.17
C LYS A 65 -15.16 2.64 27.98
N ILE A 66 -14.25 1.66 27.93
CA ILE A 66 -12.83 1.86 27.65
C ILE A 66 -12.61 2.43 26.24
N ILE A 67 -13.31 1.91 25.23
CA ILE A 67 -13.25 2.48 23.87
C ILE A 67 -13.71 3.94 23.90
N LEU A 68 -14.86 4.21 24.51
CA LEU A 68 -15.42 5.56 24.55
C LEU A 68 -14.49 6.55 25.28
N ASP A 69 -13.89 6.14 26.39
CA ASP A 69 -12.95 6.96 27.15
C ASP A 69 -11.64 7.17 26.40
N SER A 70 -11.18 6.17 25.65
CA SER A 70 -10.00 6.26 24.77
C SER A 70 -10.24 7.24 23.63
N ILE A 71 -11.41 7.18 22.98
CA ILE A 71 -11.83 8.14 21.94
C ILE A 71 -11.87 9.56 22.52
N LYS A 72 -12.52 9.77 23.68
CA LYS A 72 -12.57 11.08 24.35
C LYS A 72 -11.19 11.60 24.75
N LYS A 73 -10.25 10.72 25.10
CA LYS A 73 -8.87 11.09 25.40
C LYS A 73 -8.14 11.53 24.14
N LEU A 74 -8.31 10.80 23.05
CA LEU A 74 -7.75 11.13 21.73
C LEU A 74 -8.28 12.47 21.23
N GLU A 75 -9.60 12.70 21.29
CA GLU A 75 -10.24 13.97 20.93
C GLU A 75 -9.63 15.15 21.70
N ARG A 76 -9.49 15.01 23.03
CA ARG A 76 -8.86 16.05 23.87
C ARG A 76 -7.41 16.33 23.47
N GLN A 77 -6.65 15.30 23.10
CA GLN A 77 -5.27 15.47 22.63
C GLN A 77 -5.22 16.17 21.27
N MET A 78 -6.13 15.82 20.35
CA MET A 78 -6.22 16.45 19.04
C MET A 78 -6.60 17.94 19.16
N MET A 79 -7.59 18.29 19.98
CA MET A 79 -7.97 19.69 20.20
C MET A 79 -6.79 20.52 20.70
N LYS A 80 -5.99 20.01 21.66
CA LYS A 80 -4.77 20.68 22.12
C LYS A 80 -3.72 20.87 21.01
N LYS A 81 -3.62 19.93 20.06
CA LYS A 81 -2.71 20.07 18.91
C LYS A 81 -3.23 21.14 17.95
N PHE A 82 -4.53 21.19 17.68
CA PHE A 82 -5.14 22.22 16.85
C PHE A 82 -4.97 23.62 17.46
N ASP A 83 -5.18 23.77 18.77
CA ASP A 83 -4.97 25.05 19.45
C ASP A 83 -3.53 25.57 19.30
N ARG A 84 -2.53 24.67 19.38
CA ARG A 84 -1.13 25.00 19.14
C ARG A 84 -0.87 25.41 17.69
N LEU A 85 -1.43 24.68 16.72
CA LEU A 85 -1.30 25.04 15.31
C LEU A 85 -1.92 26.41 15.03
N ILE A 86 -3.11 26.69 15.56
CA ILE A 86 -3.78 27.99 15.46
C ILE A 86 -2.89 29.08 16.07
N ALA A 87 -2.27 28.83 17.23
CA ALA A 87 -1.36 29.79 17.85
C ALA A 87 -0.12 30.07 16.98
N ILE A 88 0.46 29.03 16.36
CA ILE A 88 1.60 29.18 15.44
C ILE A 88 1.19 30.01 14.22
N ILE A 89 0.06 29.70 13.59
CA ILE A 89 -0.45 30.43 12.42
C ILE A 89 -0.71 31.89 12.78
N LYS A 90 -1.40 32.17 13.90
CA LYS A 90 -1.62 33.54 14.37
C LYS A 90 -0.32 34.30 14.63
N ASN A 91 0.70 33.62 15.16
CA ASN A 91 2.00 34.25 15.37
C ASN A 91 2.69 34.59 14.04
N MET A 92 2.70 33.67 13.08
CA MET A 92 3.23 33.91 11.73
C MET A 92 2.49 35.04 11.02
N GLU A 93 1.16 35.09 11.17
CA GLU A 93 0.32 36.15 10.62
C GLU A 93 0.74 37.52 11.20
N LYS A 94 0.88 37.62 12.52
CA LYS A 94 1.23 38.89 13.19
C LYS A 94 2.66 39.34 12.91
N THR A 95 3.62 38.41 12.82
CA THR A 95 5.05 38.73 12.77
C THR A 95 5.59 38.91 11.35
N SER A 96 5.12 38.11 10.38
CA SER A 96 5.72 38.08 9.04
C SER A 96 4.70 38.37 7.95
N ILE A 97 3.59 37.63 7.92
CA ILE A 97 2.69 37.65 6.76
C ILE A 97 1.96 39.00 6.65
N ARG A 98 1.34 39.47 7.74
CA ARG A 98 0.57 40.71 7.73
C ARG A 98 1.44 41.95 7.50
N PRO A 99 2.57 42.16 8.21
CA PRO A 99 3.43 43.31 7.93
C PRO A 99 3.97 43.33 6.50
N THR A 100 4.37 42.17 5.97
CA THR A 100 4.85 42.06 4.58
C THR A 100 3.76 42.40 3.58
N TYR A 101 2.54 41.94 3.81
CA TYR A 101 1.38 42.27 2.99
C TYR A 101 1.10 43.79 2.99
N GLU A 102 1.09 44.43 4.15
CA GLU A 102 0.90 45.89 4.26
C GLU A 102 2.03 46.66 3.56
N MET A 103 3.29 46.23 3.72
CA MET A 103 4.43 46.83 3.01
C MET A 103 4.29 46.73 1.49
N MET A 104 3.85 45.58 0.97
CA MET A 104 3.60 45.37 -0.46
C MET A 104 2.49 46.29 -0.99
N LEU A 105 1.42 46.49 -0.22
CA LEU A 105 0.37 47.45 -0.58
C LEU A 105 0.90 48.88 -0.65
N ILE A 106 1.69 49.32 0.34
CA ILE A 106 2.31 50.65 0.35
C ILE A 106 3.23 50.83 -0.87
N LEU A 107 4.06 49.83 -1.17
CA LEU A 107 4.95 49.85 -2.35
C LEU A 107 4.14 49.95 -3.65
N TYR A 108 3.04 49.20 -3.75
CA TYR A 108 2.16 49.24 -4.91
C TYR A 108 1.48 50.61 -5.05
N GLU A 109 0.95 51.18 -3.98
CA GLU A 109 0.35 52.52 -4.00
C GLU A 109 1.36 53.61 -4.39
N ALA A 110 2.57 53.57 -3.82
CA ALA A 110 3.65 54.50 -4.16
C ALA A 110 4.04 54.37 -5.64
N TYR A 111 4.16 53.13 -6.12
CA TYR A 111 4.49 52.83 -7.51
C TYR A 111 3.41 53.33 -8.50
N VAL A 112 2.13 53.20 -8.16
CA VAL A 112 1.01 53.73 -8.96
C VAL A 112 0.99 55.26 -8.96
N LYS A 113 1.29 55.90 -7.81
CA LYS A 113 1.33 57.38 -7.67
C LYS A 113 2.49 58.01 -8.44
N ASP A 114 3.63 57.33 -8.55
CA ASP A 114 4.81 57.80 -9.31
C ASP A 114 4.60 57.79 -10.84
N GLY A 115 3.42 57.42 -11.34
CA GLY A 115 3.06 57.49 -12.76
C GLY A 115 3.82 56.50 -13.65
N ARG A 116 4.68 55.65 -13.06
CA ARG A 116 5.40 54.56 -13.72
C ARG A 116 4.44 53.40 -13.95
N LYS A 117 3.49 53.57 -14.87
CA LYS A 117 2.69 52.44 -15.35
C LYS A 117 3.66 51.48 -16.05
N PRO A 118 3.86 50.25 -15.55
CA PRO A 118 4.53 49.25 -16.34
C PRO A 118 3.62 49.00 -17.54
N LYS A 119 4.17 49.10 -18.75
CA LYS A 119 3.52 48.42 -19.87
C LYS A 119 3.38 46.97 -19.42
N PRO A 120 2.20 46.34 -19.53
CA PRO A 120 2.10 44.91 -19.26
C PRO A 120 2.99 44.22 -20.28
N GLU A 121 4.24 43.94 -19.90
CA GLU A 121 5.05 42.99 -20.61
C GLU A 121 4.33 41.67 -20.48
N PRO A 122 4.07 40.95 -21.59
CA PRO A 122 3.48 39.63 -21.49
C PRO A 122 4.41 38.82 -20.60
N VAL A 123 3.94 38.50 -19.39
CA VAL A 123 4.61 37.55 -18.51
C VAL A 123 4.71 36.29 -19.34
N LYS A 124 5.90 36.00 -19.86
CA LYS A 124 6.21 34.67 -20.36
C LYS A 124 6.16 33.82 -19.10
N LEU A 125 4.98 33.26 -18.81
CA LEU A 125 4.90 32.11 -17.93
C LEU A 125 5.89 31.13 -18.55
N GLN A 126 7.07 31.01 -17.93
CA GLN A 126 7.89 29.85 -18.19
C GLN A 126 6.94 28.70 -17.89
N GLU A 127 6.69 27.85 -18.87
CA GLU A 127 5.93 26.62 -18.66
C GLU A 127 6.52 26.00 -17.40
N GLU A 128 5.76 26.05 -16.30
CA GLU A 128 6.16 25.35 -15.09
C GLU A 128 6.39 23.94 -15.56
N ARG A 129 7.64 23.47 -15.47
CA ARG A 129 7.96 22.11 -15.82
C ARG A 129 7.09 21.22 -14.96
N MET A 130 6.04 20.68 -15.57
CA MET A 130 5.12 19.71 -14.97
C MET A 130 5.81 18.34 -14.80
N ASP A 131 7.12 18.34 -14.54
CA ASP A 131 7.94 17.15 -14.26
C ASP A 131 7.47 16.40 -12.99
N PHE A 132 6.56 17.01 -12.21
CA PHE A 132 5.94 16.43 -11.01
C PHE A 132 4.65 15.65 -11.28
N LEU A 133 3.97 15.86 -12.42
CA LEU A 133 2.69 15.20 -12.73
C LEU A 133 2.84 13.97 -13.62
N GLU A 134 4.01 13.79 -14.24
CA GLU A 134 4.32 12.54 -14.94
C GLU A 134 4.67 11.46 -13.91
N PRO A 135 3.99 10.29 -13.92
CA PRO A 135 4.47 9.13 -13.21
C PRO A 135 5.88 8.86 -13.74
N ARG A 136 6.91 9.07 -12.90
CA ARG A 136 8.27 8.67 -13.24
C ARG A 136 8.31 7.14 -13.32
N ASN A 137 7.94 6.62 -14.49
CA ASN A 137 8.38 5.32 -14.99
C ASN A 137 9.87 5.37 -15.39
N THR A 138 10.54 6.47 -15.08
CA THR A 138 11.98 6.64 -15.26
C THR A 138 12.68 6.12 -14.01
N VAL A 139 13.17 4.90 -14.15
CA VAL A 139 14.20 4.34 -13.28
C VAL A 139 15.35 5.36 -13.21
N PRO A 140 15.94 5.66 -12.04
CA PRO A 140 17.13 6.51 -11.97
C PRO A 140 18.16 6.07 -13.02
N LYS A 141 18.80 6.99 -13.76
CA LYS A 141 19.72 6.67 -14.86
C LYS A 141 20.76 5.59 -14.51
N THR A 142 21.23 5.60 -13.26
CA THR A 142 22.15 4.60 -12.70
C THR A 142 21.59 3.17 -12.71
N GLU A 143 20.29 3.03 -12.43
CA GLU A 143 19.59 1.74 -12.44
C GLU A 143 19.28 1.29 -13.87
N GLU A 144 18.94 2.22 -14.77
CA GLU A 144 18.78 1.92 -16.20
C GLU A 144 20.08 1.39 -16.82
N ASP A 145 21.21 2.09 -16.59
CA ASP A 145 22.52 1.66 -17.06
C ASP A 145 22.93 0.29 -16.49
N ARG A 146 22.55 0.02 -15.24
CA ARG A 146 22.80 -1.27 -14.60
C ARG A 146 21.95 -2.38 -15.24
N MET A 147 20.67 -2.13 -15.45
CA MET A 147 19.76 -3.09 -16.10
C MET A 147 20.22 -3.42 -17.53
N LEU A 148 20.67 -2.42 -18.29
CA LEU A 148 21.21 -2.64 -19.63
C LEU A 148 22.46 -3.50 -19.61
N LYS A 149 23.39 -3.27 -18.67
CA LYS A 149 24.60 -4.12 -18.51
C LYS A 149 24.27 -5.54 -18.12
N GLU A 150 23.34 -5.74 -17.18
CA GLU A 150 22.89 -7.08 -16.77
C GLU A 150 22.22 -7.81 -17.94
N PHE A 151 21.40 -7.10 -18.73
CA PHE A 151 20.76 -7.65 -19.93
C PHE A 151 21.76 -8.03 -21.02
N GLU A 152 22.76 -7.19 -21.30
CA GLU A 152 23.82 -7.51 -22.26
C GLU A 152 24.64 -8.73 -21.83
N SER A 153 24.99 -8.81 -20.55
CA SER A 153 25.69 -9.96 -19.98
C SER A 153 24.85 -11.24 -20.12
N TYR A 154 23.56 -11.17 -19.81
CA TYR A 154 22.64 -12.30 -19.97
C TYR A 154 22.53 -12.73 -21.43
N LYS A 155 22.36 -11.78 -22.36
CA LYS A 155 22.29 -12.05 -23.80
C LYS A 155 23.56 -12.74 -24.31
N LYS A 156 24.73 -12.28 -23.86
CA LYS A 156 26.02 -12.91 -24.20
C LYS A 156 26.06 -14.36 -23.70
N HIS A 157 25.66 -14.59 -22.45
CA HIS A 157 25.62 -15.93 -21.88
C HIS A 157 24.65 -16.87 -22.62
N CYS A 158 23.45 -16.40 -22.98
CA CYS A 158 22.53 -17.18 -23.81
C CYS A 158 23.13 -17.53 -25.17
N ASN A 159 23.83 -16.61 -25.83
CA ASN A 159 24.49 -16.87 -27.10
C ASN A 159 25.61 -17.93 -26.98
N GLU A 160 26.38 -17.91 -25.89
CA GLU A 160 27.39 -18.94 -25.62
C GLU A 160 26.76 -20.33 -25.46
N ILE A 161 25.61 -20.43 -24.78
CA ILE A 161 24.87 -21.70 -24.66
C ILE A 161 24.37 -22.15 -26.03
N LEU A 162 23.79 -21.24 -26.83
CA LEU A 162 23.26 -21.54 -28.16
C LEU A 162 24.33 -22.03 -29.13
N ASN A 163 25.56 -21.49 -29.06
CA ASN A 163 26.68 -21.94 -29.88
C ASN A 163 27.09 -23.40 -29.61
N ASN A 164 26.81 -23.90 -28.40
CA ASN A 164 27.10 -25.28 -28.01
C ASN A 164 25.95 -26.25 -28.29
N VAL A 165 24.89 -25.78 -28.97
CA VAL A 165 23.74 -26.61 -29.34
C VAL A 165 24.00 -27.26 -30.70
N GLU A 166 24.01 -28.58 -30.72
CA GLU A 166 24.08 -29.35 -31.95
C GLU A 166 22.77 -30.08 -32.20
N LYS A 167 22.35 -30.09 -33.47
CA LYS A 167 21.21 -30.89 -33.91
C LYS A 167 21.69 -32.31 -34.19
N VAL A 168 21.10 -33.28 -33.48
CA VAL A 168 21.38 -34.70 -33.67
C VAL A 168 20.17 -35.34 -34.35
N GLU A 169 20.41 -35.92 -35.52
CA GLU A 169 19.40 -36.69 -36.26
C GLU A 169 19.74 -38.19 -36.15
N PRO A 170 19.09 -38.94 -35.23
CA PRO A 170 19.34 -40.37 -35.08
C PRO A 170 18.69 -41.18 -36.21
N MET A 171 19.25 -42.36 -36.52
CA MET A 171 18.74 -43.28 -37.55
C MET A 171 17.32 -43.79 -37.28
N MET A 172 16.86 -43.73 -36.03
CA MET A 172 15.48 -43.99 -35.64
C MET A 172 15.04 -42.97 -34.60
N GLY A 173 13.87 -42.36 -34.80
CA GLY A 173 13.29 -41.37 -33.91
C GLY A 173 13.30 -39.95 -34.48
N LYS A 174 12.74 -39.01 -33.72
CA LYS A 174 12.66 -37.59 -34.11
C LYS A 174 13.98 -36.89 -33.78
N PRO A 175 14.43 -35.93 -34.62
CA PRO A 175 15.64 -35.17 -34.36
C PRO A 175 15.50 -34.35 -33.07
N TYR A 176 16.59 -34.22 -32.33
CA TYR A 176 16.64 -33.45 -31.09
C TYR A 176 17.88 -32.56 -31.03
N LEU A 177 17.81 -31.53 -30.19
CA LEU A 177 18.91 -30.62 -29.93
C LEU A 177 19.68 -31.09 -28.70
N LYS A 178 20.99 -31.26 -28.84
CA LYS A 178 21.91 -31.64 -27.76
C LYS A 178 22.79 -30.45 -27.42
N ILE A 179 22.77 -30.03 -26.16
CA ILE A 179 23.67 -28.97 -25.67
C ILE A 179 24.94 -29.64 -25.13
N LYS A 180 26.09 -29.27 -25.68
CA LYS A 180 27.41 -29.72 -25.20
C LYS A 180 27.87 -28.82 -24.07
N MET A 181 27.71 -29.26 -22.83
CA MET A 181 28.21 -28.54 -21.64
C MET A 181 28.77 -29.49 -20.59
N GLY A 182 29.68 -29.01 -19.75
CA GLY A 182 30.19 -29.75 -18.61
C GLY A 182 29.10 -29.96 -17.55
N ILE A 183 29.20 -31.05 -16.78
CA ILE A 183 28.22 -31.37 -15.72
C ILE A 183 28.21 -30.27 -14.64
N GLY A 184 29.38 -29.72 -14.29
CA GLY A 184 29.48 -28.60 -13.35
C GLY A 184 28.87 -27.30 -13.88
N ASP A 185 28.97 -27.05 -15.18
CA ASP A 185 28.37 -25.87 -15.82
C ASP A 185 26.84 -26.00 -15.85
N PHE A 186 26.33 -27.22 -16.09
CA PHE A 186 24.90 -27.51 -16.04
C PHE A 186 24.31 -27.33 -14.64
N GLU A 187 25.00 -27.80 -13.60
CA GLU A 187 24.55 -27.59 -12.20
C GLU A 187 24.59 -26.11 -11.81
N SER A 188 25.62 -25.38 -12.23
CA SER A 188 25.73 -23.94 -12.00
C SER A 188 24.60 -23.18 -12.70
N LEU A 189 24.29 -23.52 -13.94
CA LEU A 189 23.18 -22.94 -14.70
C LEU A 189 21.83 -23.23 -14.03
N LYS A 190 21.63 -24.46 -13.55
CA LYS A 190 20.42 -24.85 -12.81
C LYS A 190 20.27 -24.10 -11.49
N TYR A 191 21.37 -23.78 -10.81
CA TYR A 191 21.37 -22.98 -9.59
C TYR A 191 21.05 -21.51 -9.86
N GLN A 192 21.58 -20.92 -10.94
CA GLN A 192 21.34 -19.52 -11.30
C GLN A 192 19.90 -19.23 -11.74
N LEU A 193 19.19 -20.23 -12.28
CA LEU A 193 17.81 -20.10 -12.78
C LEU A 193 16.72 -20.48 -11.75
N ARG A 194 17.10 -20.83 -10.51
CA ARG A 194 16.19 -21.25 -9.45
C ARG A 194 15.91 -20.13 -8.46
#